data_AF-A0A1P8WBR6-F1
#
_entry.id   AF-A0A1P8WBR6-F1
#
_cell.length_a   1.000
_cell.length_b   1.000
_cell.length_c   1.000
_cell.angle_alpha   90.00
_cell.angle_beta   90.00
_cell.angle_gamma   90.00
#
_symmetry.space_group_name_H-M   'P 1'
#
loop_
_entity.id
_entity.type
_entity.pdbx_description
1 polymer ?
#
loop_
_entity_poly.entity_id
_entity_poly.type
_entity_poly.pdbx_seq_one_letter_code
_entity_poly.pdbx_strand_id
1 'polypeptide(L)'
;MRLETGEAPSPTSVVGRIVARNDAGQLLLEEPSGRLHSHTIKPTDTLTELQQPFQRLTADEMAAHLLKETGAGFRIHRTDNFLICSDASDLYTDFCSRLLQRVATEYQEFFEGSEVRVLDTPADLPVIIFRNSETFQAFAKQQHPTTDFSDVPGYYSVRDNQMLIAAVSGDREFRTNSQLLRELRKNTRQIETIVHEAIHQLAFNTGLQMRYADNPLWLSEGLAVYFEHAAGRGTELWIQPGGVNRIHLPGFKAASASGGLRLPLSQLISSDAAFQSPDQLADAYAESWALAYYLVRSDRKAFDKYLSALQNRKPLEAVDATTRLREFEAATGASLAEIEERLVKHMSRVRVR
;
A
#
# COMPACT_ATOMS: atom_id res chain seq x y z
N MET A 1 -0.25 -22.87 14.99
CA MET A 1 -0.35 -22.48 16.42
C MET A 1 -1.77 -22.06 16.74
N ARG A 2 -2.21 -22.25 17.97
CA ARG A 2 -3.43 -21.67 18.55
C ARG A 2 -3.03 -20.83 19.75
N LEU A 3 -3.35 -19.53 19.71
CA LEU A 3 -3.25 -18.63 20.85
C LEU A 3 -4.61 -18.51 21.50
N GLU A 4 -4.68 -18.73 22.80
CA GLU A 4 -5.88 -18.53 23.62
C GLU A 4 -5.56 -17.45 24.66
N THR A 5 -6.28 -16.32 24.59
CA THR A 5 -6.08 -15.19 25.50
C THR A 5 -6.89 -15.37 26.78
N GLY A 6 -6.26 -15.10 27.92
CA GLY A 6 -6.85 -15.38 29.24
C GLY A 6 -7.78 -14.31 29.82
N GLU A 7 -8.15 -13.26 29.09
CA GLU A 7 -8.88 -12.10 29.65
C GLU A 7 -10.31 -11.90 29.08
N ALA A 8 -11.19 -11.46 29.99
CA ALA A 8 -12.59 -11.07 29.76
C ALA A 8 -12.69 -9.72 29.00
N PRO A 9 -13.81 -9.39 28.30
CA PRO A 9 -15.14 -10.00 28.43
C PRO A 9 -15.37 -11.25 27.58
N SER A 10 -14.43 -11.66 26.72
CA SER A 10 -14.53 -12.92 25.97
C SER A 10 -13.12 -13.40 25.59
N PRO A 11 -12.70 -14.60 26.03
CA PRO A 11 -11.43 -15.17 25.60
C PRO A 11 -11.43 -15.28 24.07
N THR A 12 -10.39 -14.76 23.43
CA THR A 12 -10.22 -14.85 21.99
C THR A 12 -9.27 -16.00 21.67
N SER A 13 -9.67 -16.84 20.71
CA SER A 13 -8.82 -17.90 20.17
C SER A 13 -8.42 -17.53 18.75
N VAL A 14 -7.12 -17.47 18.48
CA VAL A 14 -6.57 -17.19 17.15
C VAL A 14 -5.75 -18.39 16.71
N VAL A 15 -6.10 -18.96 15.55
CA VAL A 15 -5.34 -20.03 14.92
C VAL A 15 -4.56 -19.46 13.75
N GLY A 16 -3.26 -19.69 13.72
CA GLY A 16 -2.39 -19.11 12.70
C GLY A 16 -0.95 -19.62 12.75
N ARG A 17 -0.12 -19.10 11.85
CA ARG A 17 1.33 -19.28 11.88
C ARG A 17 1.99 -18.12 12.61
N ILE A 18 3.09 -18.40 13.31
CA ILE A 18 3.95 -17.34 13.87
C ILE A 18 4.71 -16.71 12.71
N VAL A 19 4.56 -15.40 12.57
CA VAL A 19 5.30 -14.58 11.61
C VAL A 19 6.57 -14.04 12.26
N ALA A 20 6.45 -13.53 13.48
CA ALA A 20 7.57 -12.99 14.25
C ALA A 20 7.31 -13.05 15.76
N ARG A 21 8.39 -13.00 16.53
CA ARG A 21 8.39 -12.77 17.97
C ARG A 21 9.59 -11.90 18.32
N ASN A 22 9.40 -10.90 19.17
CA ASN A 22 10.51 -10.08 19.67
C ASN A 22 10.86 -10.40 21.14
N ASP A 23 11.99 -9.85 21.60
CA ASP A 23 12.52 -10.07 22.95
C ASP A 23 11.60 -9.52 24.06
N ALA A 24 10.75 -8.55 23.74
CA ALA A 24 9.74 -8.00 24.65
C ALA A 24 8.51 -8.92 24.81
N GLY A 25 8.51 -10.10 24.17
CA GLY A 25 7.40 -11.05 24.24
C GLY A 25 6.21 -10.72 23.34
N GLN A 26 6.36 -9.76 22.42
CA GLN A 26 5.37 -9.49 21.40
C GLN A 26 5.39 -10.60 20.36
N LEU A 27 4.20 -11.10 20.02
CA LEU A 27 3.95 -12.16 19.06
C LEU A 27 3.15 -11.60 17.90
N LEU A 28 3.57 -11.91 16.67
CA LEU A 28 2.81 -11.65 15.45
C LEU A 28 2.33 -12.98 14.87
N LEU A 29 1.01 -13.17 14.83
CA LEU A 29 0.35 -14.34 14.23
C LEU A 29 -0.36 -13.96 12.94
N GLU A 30 -0.24 -14.78 11.91
CA GLU A 30 -1.05 -14.69 10.70
C GLU A 30 -2.10 -15.78 10.70
N GLU A 31 -3.38 -15.39 10.63
CA GLU A 31 -4.49 -16.33 10.46
C GLU A 31 -4.67 -16.73 8.98
N PRO A 32 -5.45 -17.77 8.66
CA PRO A 32 -5.62 -18.22 7.27
C PRO A 32 -6.11 -17.16 6.28
N SER A 33 -6.87 -16.15 6.72
CA SER A 33 -7.31 -15.01 5.91
C SER A 33 -6.15 -14.07 5.50
N GLY A 34 -4.97 -14.24 6.08
CA GLY A 34 -3.84 -13.33 5.92
C GLY A 34 -3.86 -12.16 6.91
N ARG A 35 -4.89 -12.01 7.74
CA ARG A 35 -4.93 -11.02 8.83
C ARG A 35 -3.84 -11.30 9.86
N LEU A 36 -3.14 -10.24 10.27
CA LEU A 36 -2.11 -10.26 11.29
C LEU A 36 -2.66 -9.82 12.64
N HIS A 37 -2.30 -10.57 13.67
CA HIS A 37 -2.63 -10.31 15.06
C HIS A 37 -1.33 -10.05 15.82
N SER A 38 -1.19 -8.83 16.34
CA SER A 38 -0.08 -8.46 17.23
C SER A 38 -0.55 -8.56 18.67
N HIS A 39 0.12 -9.36 19.47
CA HIS A 39 -0.25 -9.64 20.86
C HIS A 39 0.97 -9.74 21.75
N THR A 40 0.99 -9.02 22.87
CA THR A 40 2.03 -9.19 23.90
C THR A 40 1.65 -10.36 24.79
N ILE A 41 2.42 -11.44 24.75
CA ILE A 41 2.14 -12.68 25.50
C ILE A 41 2.13 -12.37 27.01
N LYS A 42 1.03 -12.74 27.67
CA LYS A 42 0.84 -12.66 29.13
C LYS A 42 0.97 -14.06 29.76
N PRO A 43 1.23 -14.15 31.08
CA PRO A 43 1.29 -15.44 31.78
C PRO A 43 -0.02 -16.26 31.73
N THR A 44 -1.16 -15.62 31.51
CA THR A 44 -2.48 -16.24 31.40
C THR A 44 -2.79 -16.77 30.00
N ASP A 45 -1.94 -16.48 29.02
CA ASP A 45 -2.15 -16.92 27.65
C ASP A 45 -1.61 -18.33 27.44
N THR A 46 -2.30 -19.10 26.61
CA THR A 46 -1.84 -20.44 26.20
C THR A 46 -1.54 -20.43 24.71
N LEU A 47 -0.34 -20.91 24.35
CA LEU A 47 0.08 -21.07 22.97
C LEU A 47 0.31 -22.55 22.66
N THR A 48 -0.58 -23.13 21.86
CA THR A 48 -0.60 -24.57 21.53
C THR A 48 -0.12 -24.80 20.10
N GLU A 49 0.82 -25.72 19.91
CA GLU A 49 1.21 -26.19 18.58
C GLU A 49 0.13 -27.12 18.01
N LEU A 50 -0.22 -26.90 16.74
CA LEU A 50 -1.22 -27.71 16.05
C LEU A 50 -0.51 -28.63 15.06
N GLN A 51 -1.00 -29.87 14.93
CA GLN A 51 -0.40 -30.88 14.05
C GLN A 51 -0.63 -30.61 12.56
N GLN A 52 -1.68 -29.84 12.23
CA GLN A 52 -2.01 -29.51 10.84
C GLN A 52 -1.09 -28.39 10.34
N PRO A 53 -0.49 -28.52 9.14
CA PRO A 53 0.31 -27.45 8.56
C PRO A 53 -0.55 -26.21 8.31
N PHE A 54 0.03 -25.04 8.49
CA PHE A 54 -0.65 -23.79 8.16
C PHE A 54 -0.93 -23.70 6.67
N GLN A 55 -2.17 -23.38 6.31
CA GLN A 55 -2.58 -23.05 4.95
C GLN A 55 -3.39 -21.76 5.00
N ARG A 56 -3.15 -20.87 4.04
CA ARG A 56 -4.06 -19.75 3.80
C ARG A 56 -5.37 -20.27 3.25
N LEU A 57 -6.44 -19.49 3.41
CA LEU A 57 -7.72 -19.79 2.78
C LEU A 57 -7.51 -19.97 1.27
N THR A 58 -8.16 -20.96 0.69
CA THR A 58 -8.33 -21.05 -0.76
C THR A 58 -9.16 -19.86 -1.27
N ALA A 59 -9.11 -19.58 -2.57
CA ALA A 59 -9.92 -18.51 -3.16
C ALA A 59 -11.43 -18.66 -2.87
N ASP A 60 -11.95 -19.89 -2.80
CA ASP A 60 -13.35 -20.17 -2.46
C ASP A 60 -13.67 -19.90 -0.99
N GLU A 61 -12.78 -20.28 -0.09
CA GLU A 61 -12.93 -20.00 1.34
C GLU A 61 -12.75 -18.51 1.64
N MET A 62 -11.82 -17.83 0.95
CA MET A 62 -11.67 -16.38 1.03
C MET A 62 -12.92 -15.68 0.51
N ALA A 63 -13.51 -16.14 -0.60
CA ALA A 63 -14.74 -15.57 -1.14
C ALA A 63 -15.90 -15.68 -0.12
N ALA A 64 -16.04 -16.85 0.52
CA ALA A 64 -17.02 -17.05 1.58
C ALA A 64 -16.72 -16.20 2.82
N HIS A 65 -15.45 -16.04 3.18
CA HIS A 65 -15.00 -15.19 4.28
C HIS A 65 -15.39 -13.73 4.03
N LEU A 66 -15.07 -13.18 2.86
CA LEU A 66 -15.40 -11.81 2.48
C LEU A 66 -16.92 -11.56 2.51
N LEU A 67 -17.71 -12.46 1.91
CA LEU A 67 -19.19 -12.33 1.92
C LEU A 67 -19.77 -12.39 3.34
N LYS A 68 -19.15 -13.17 4.24
CA LYS A 68 -19.55 -13.22 5.64
C LYS A 68 -19.21 -11.93 6.38
N GLU A 69 -18.05 -11.33 6.12
CA GLU A 69 -17.62 -10.07 6.74
C GLU A 69 -18.47 -8.89 6.25
N THR A 70 -18.75 -8.80 4.95
CA THR A 70 -19.47 -7.67 4.35
C THR A 70 -20.98 -7.78 4.47
N GLY A 71 -21.52 -9.00 4.49
CA GLY A 71 -22.95 -9.26 4.59
C GLY A 71 -23.71 -9.14 3.27
N ALA A 72 -25.03 -8.94 3.38
CA ALA A 72 -25.95 -9.01 2.24
C ALA A 72 -25.75 -7.87 1.23
N GLY A 73 -25.89 -8.20 -0.06
CA GLY A 73 -25.79 -7.24 -1.18
C GLY A 73 -24.44 -7.23 -1.88
N PHE A 74 -23.40 -7.79 -1.25
CA PHE A 74 -22.11 -8.00 -1.86
C PHE A 74 -22.09 -9.24 -2.77
N ARG A 75 -21.29 -9.18 -3.83
CA ARG A 75 -21.07 -10.26 -4.79
C ARG A 75 -19.57 -10.40 -5.06
N ILE A 76 -19.16 -11.62 -5.39
CA ILE A 76 -17.76 -11.94 -5.69
C ILE A 76 -17.51 -11.84 -7.20
N HIS A 77 -16.45 -11.13 -7.58
CA HIS A 77 -15.89 -11.05 -8.92
C HIS A 77 -14.43 -11.51 -8.87
N ARG A 78 -14.07 -12.48 -9.70
CA ARG A 78 -12.73 -13.10 -9.72
C ARG A 78 -11.94 -12.63 -10.93
N THR A 79 -10.66 -12.37 -10.72
CA THR A 79 -9.68 -12.13 -11.77
C THR A 79 -8.50 -13.10 -11.60
N ASP A 80 -7.44 -12.94 -12.41
CA ASP A 80 -6.25 -13.81 -12.26
C ASP A 80 -5.46 -13.50 -10.99
N ASN A 81 -5.56 -12.28 -10.43
CA ASN A 81 -4.80 -11.85 -9.25
C ASN A 81 -5.62 -11.33 -8.07
N PHE A 82 -6.90 -10.97 -8.29
CA PHE A 82 -7.73 -10.34 -7.28
C PHE A 82 -9.05 -11.08 -7.08
N LEU A 83 -9.48 -11.08 -5.82
CA LEU A 83 -10.79 -11.54 -5.39
C LEU A 83 -11.59 -10.35 -4.88
N ILE A 84 -12.50 -9.85 -5.71
CA ILE A 84 -13.23 -8.61 -5.48
C ILE A 84 -14.61 -8.93 -4.88
N CYS A 85 -14.87 -8.47 -3.66
CA CYS A 85 -16.18 -8.50 -3.01
C CYS A 85 -16.84 -7.12 -3.14
N SER A 86 -17.91 -6.99 -3.92
CA SER A 86 -18.47 -5.68 -4.29
C SER A 86 -19.97 -5.60 -4.10
N ASP A 87 -20.45 -4.51 -3.50
CA ASP A 87 -21.85 -4.08 -3.60
C ASP A 87 -22.03 -2.85 -4.52
N ALA A 88 -20.97 -2.40 -5.22
CA ALA A 88 -21.06 -1.38 -6.25
C ALA A 88 -21.75 -1.90 -7.53
N SER A 89 -21.94 -1.02 -8.52
CA SER A 89 -22.47 -1.39 -9.83
C SER A 89 -21.55 -2.38 -10.54
N ASP A 90 -22.12 -3.18 -11.44
CA ASP A 90 -21.34 -4.10 -12.28
C ASP A 90 -20.36 -3.32 -13.17
N LEU A 91 -20.75 -2.15 -13.70
CA LEU A 91 -19.90 -1.31 -14.54
C LEU A 91 -18.64 -0.84 -13.80
N TYR A 92 -18.78 -0.40 -12.56
CA TYR A 92 -17.64 0.08 -11.76
C TYR A 92 -16.79 -1.06 -11.23
N THR A 93 -17.41 -2.16 -10.82
CA THR A 93 -16.70 -3.38 -10.41
C THR A 93 -15.84 -3.91 -11.55
N ASP A 94 -16.40 -3.99 -12.76
CA ASP A 94 -15.71 -4.40 -13.97
C ASP A 94 -14.59 -3.42 -14.39
N PHE A 95 -14.79 -2.11 -14.17
CA PHE A 95 -13.73 -1.12 -14.40
C PHE A 95 -12.56 -1.34 -13.45
N CYS A 96 -12.84 -1.49 -12.14
CA CYS A 96 -11.81 -1.71 -11.13
C CYS A 96 -11.08 -3.03 -11.37
N SER A 97 -11.79 -4.11 -11.74
CA SER A 97 -11.17 -5.40 -12.00
C SER A 97 -10.14 -5.35 -13.13
N ARG A 98 -10.48 -4.70 -14.26
CA ARG A 98 -9.53 -4.49 -15.37
C ARG A 98 -8.35 -3.59 -14.98
N LEU A 99 -8.62 -2.51 -14.23
CA LEU A 99 -7.58 -1.60 -13.77
C LEU A 99 -6.58 -2.33 -12.86
N LEU A 100 -7.08 -3.06 -11.86
CA LEU A 100 -6.25 -3.82 -10.92
C LEU A 100 -5.41 -4.89 -11.63
N GLN A 101 -5.99 -5.65 -12.57
CA GLN A 101 -5.22 -6.60 -13.38
C GLN A 101 -4.10 -5.91 -14.15
N ARG A 102 -4.39 -4.77 -14.79
CA ARG A 102 -3.39 -4.02 -15.54
C ARG A 102 -2.27 -3.50 -14.62
N VAL A 103 -2.61 -3.00 -13.44
CA VAL A 103 -1.62 -2.56 -12.44
C VAL A 103 -0.74 -3.73 -11.99
N ALA A 104 -1.31 -4.91 -11.75
CA ALA A 104 -0.53 -6.09 -11.38
C ALA A 104 0.44 -6.53 -12.49
N THR A 105 0.02 -6.51 -13.76
CA THR A 105 0.90 -6.78 -14.91
C THR A 105 2.05 -5.77 -14.98
N GLU A 106 1.74 -4.48 -14.99
CA GLU A 106 2.75 -3.41 -15.13
C GLU A 106 3.68 -3.34 -13.91
N TYR A 107 3.20 -3.72 -12.72
CA TYR A 107 4.03 -3.88 -11.52
C TYR A 107 5.07 -4.99 -11.69
N GLN A 108 4.67 -6.16 -12.18
CA GLN A 108 5.59 -7.26 -12.44
C GLN A 108 6.60 -6.89 -13.54
N GLU A 109 6.14 -6.29 -14.64
CA GLU A 109 7.01 -5.80 -15.72
C GLU A 109 8.00 -4.73 -15.23
N PHE A 110 7.59 -3.83 -14.32
CA PHE A 110 8.48 -2.80 -13.77
C PHE A 110 9.66 -3.38 -12.98
N PHE A 111 9.46 -4.50 -12.30
CA PHE A 111 10.50 -5.21 -11.54
C PHE A 111 11.16 -6.36 -12.31
N GLU A 112 10.76 -6.62 -13.55
CA GLU A 112 11.40 -7.63 -14.39
C GLU A 112 12.88 -7.25 -14.63
N GLY A 113 13.79 -8.19 -14.36
CA GLY A 113 15.23 -7.98 -14.50
C GLY A 113 15.86 -7.05 -13.44
N SER A 114 15.10 -6.63 -12.43
CA SER A 114 15.59 -5.83 -11.31
C SER A 114 16.52 -6.64 -10.38
N GLU A 115 17.41 -5.96 -9.64
CA GLU A 115 18.23 -6.61 -8.61
C GLU A 115 17.39 -7.00 -7.36
N VAL A 116 16.19 -6.42 -7.20
CA VAL A 116 15.26 -6.78 -6.12
C VAL A 116 14.43 -8.00 -6.52
N ARG A 117 14.22 -8.93 -5.59
CA ARG A 117 13.44 -10.14 -5.86
C ARG A 117 11.96 -9.91 -5.60
N VAL A 118 11.16 -9.79 -6.65
CA VAL A 118 9.70 -9.74 -6.56
C VAL A 118 9.14 -11.13 -6.86
N LEU A 119 8.29 -11.65 -5.98
CA LEU A 119 7.59 -12.93 -6.19
C LEU A 119 6.38 -12.75 -7.10
N ASP A 120 5.89 -13.85 -7.67
CA ASP A 120 4.66 -13.86 -8.45
C ASP A 120 3.48 -13.33 -7.63
N THR A 121 2.63 -12.54 -8.28
CA THR A 121 1.42 -11.99 -7.65
C THR A 121 0.45 -13.13 -7.32
N PRO A 122 -0.06 -13.22 -6.08
CA PRO A 122 -1.08 -14.22 -5.72
C PRO A 122 -2.33 -14.11 -6.59
N ALA A 123 -3.12 -15.19 -6.64
CA ALA A 123 -4.30 -15.26 -7.49
C ALA A 123 -5.59 -14.69 -6.85
N ASP A 124 -5.52 -14.33 -5.57
CA ASP A 124 -6.69 -14.15 -4.70
C ASP A 124 -6.55 -12.95 -3.76
N LEU A 125 -5.83 -11.90 -4.17
CA LEU A 125 -5.67 -10.68 -3.38
C LEU A 125 -7.04 -10.05 -3.08
N PRO A 126 -7.44 -9.92 -1.80
CA PRO A 126 -8.79 -9.51 -1.46
C PRO A 126 -8.99 -8.00 -1.61
N VAL A 127 -10.06 -7.63 -2.29
CA VAL A 127 -10.50 -6.24 -2.48
C VAL A 127 -11.97 -6.14 -2.13
N ILE A 128 -12.37 -5.15 -1.34
CA ILE A 128 -13.78 -4.83 -1.07
C ILE A 128 -14.14 -3.50 -1.72
N ILE A 129 -15.16 -3.50 -2.57
CA ILE A 129 -15.67 -2.29 -3.22
C ILE A 129 -17.06 -1.96 -2.67
N PHE A 130 -17.16 -0.81 -2.03
CA PHE A 130 -18.40 -0.31 -1.45
C PHE A 130 -19.11 0.62 -2.43
N ARG A 131 -20.43 0.54 -2.49
CA ARG A 131 -21.27 1.39 -3.36
C ARG A 131 -21.16 2.89 -3.08
N ASN A 132 -20.72 3.28 -1.88
CA ASN A 132 -20.57 4.67 -1.46
C ASN A 132 -19.62 4.82 -0.26
N SER A 133 -19.19 6.06 0.01
CA SER A 133 -18.30 6.40 1.11
C SER A 133 -18.88 6.10 2.49
N GLU A 134 -20.20 6.21 2.68
CA GLU A 134 -20.85 5.96 3.98
C GLU A 134 -20.70 4.50 4.43
N THR A 135 -21.02 3.55 3.55
CA THR A 135 -20.90 2.11 3.85
C THR A 135 -19.43 1.68 3.98
N PHE A 136 -18.55 2.25 3.17
CA PHE A 136 -17.10 2.09 3.30
C PHE A 136 -16.60 2.56 4.68
N GLN A 137 -16.95 3.79 5.09
CA GLN A 137 -16.50 4.37 6.37
C GLN A 137 -17.04 3.58 7.56
N ALA A 138 -18.30 3.13 7.50
CA ALA A 138 -18.89 2.29 8.55
C ALA A 138 -18.11 0.97 8.72
N PHE A 139 -17.79 0.29 7.62
CA PHE A 139 -17.01 -0.94 7.65
C PHE A 139 -15.56 -0.70 8.10
N ALA A 140 -14.90 0.35 7.58
CA ALA A 140 -13.53 0.71 7.94
C ALA A 140 -13.40 1.04 9.43
N LYS A 141 -14.36 1.78 10.00
CA LYS A 141 -14.42 2.08 11.43
C LYS A 141 -14.65 0.84 12.30
N GLN A 142 -15.36 -0.16 11.80
CA GLN A 142 -15.50 -1.44 12.49
C GLN A 142 -14.17 -2.20 12.51
N GLN A 143 -13.42 -2.19 11.40
CA GLN A 143 -12.11 -2.84 11.33
C GLN A 143 -11.04 -2.12 12.15
N HIS A 144 -11.02 -0.77 12.12
CA HIS A 144 -10.01 0.07 12.77
C HIS A 144 -10.68 1.21 13.57
N PRO A 145 -11.20 0.93 14.78
CA PRO A 145 -12.01 1.89 15.54
C PRO A 145 -11.30 3.18 15.95
N THR A 146 -9.97 3.18 15.95
CA THR A 146 -9.12 4.31 16.36
C THR A 146 -8.62 5.15 15.19
N THR A 147 -8.91 4.75 13.96
CA THR A 147 -8.45 5.44 12.74
C THR A 147 -9.59 6.28 12.18
N ASP A 148 -9.28 7.51 11.77
CA ASP A 148 -10.21 8.36 11.04
C ASP A 148 -10.09 8.09 9.53
N PHE A 149 -11.22 7.77 8.90
CA PHE A 149 -11.33 7.53 7.45
C PHE A 149 -12.17 8.61 6.76
N SER A 150 -12.39 9.75 7.42
CA SER A 150 -13.01 10.92 6.82
C SER A 150 -12.19 11.34 5.59
N ASP A 151 -12.89 11.59 4.48
CA ASP A 151 -12.28 12.00 3.19
C ASP A 151 -11.31 11.00 2.54
N VAL A 152 -11.21 9.76 3.05
CA VAL A 152 -10.42 8.69 2.44
C VAL A 152 -11.28 7.90 1.43
N PRO A 153 -10.95 7.88 0.13
CA PRO A 153 -11.73 7.16 -0.89
C PRO A 153 -11.38 5.68 -1.01
N GLY A 154 -10.30 5.24 -0.35
CA GLY A 154 -9.88 3.85 -0.24
C GLY A 154 -8.58 3.73 0.55
N TYR A 155 -8.25 2.52 1.03
CA TYR A 155 -6.97 2.22 1.65
C TYR A 155 -6.64 0.72 1.55
N TYR A 156 -5.36 0.38 1.62
CA TYR A 156 -4.89 -0.97 1.89
C TYR A 156 -4.57 -1.16 3.38
N SER A 157 -5.14 -2.20 3.99
CA SER A 157 -4.85 -2.59 5.38
C SER A 157 -3.66 -3.54 5.45
N VAL A 158 -2.53 -3.06 5.98
CA VAL A 158 -1.37 -3.92 6.32
C VAL A 158 -1.79 -5.04 7.31
N ARG A 159 -2.69 -4.73 8.25
CA ARG A 159 -3.18 -5.71 9.22
C ARG A 159 -4.01 -6.80 8.54
N ASP A 160 -5.00 -6.42 7.74
CA ASP A 160 -6.00 -7.34 7.20
C ASP A 160 -5.62 -7.95 5.84
N ASN A 161 -4.52 -7.48 5.23
CA ASN A 161 -4.07 -7.85 3.89
C ASN A 161 -5.11 -7.58 2.79
N GLN A 162 -5.92 -6.54 2.96
CA GLN A 162 -7.12 -6.28 2.17
C GLN A 162 -7.18 -4.82 1.75
N MET A 163 -7.58 -4.60 0.51
CA MET A 163 -7.82 -3.27 -0.05
C MET A 163 -9.32 -2.95 0.04
N LEU A 164 -9.68 -1.74 0.50
CA LEU A 164 -11.05 -1.26 0.56
C LEU A 164 -11.17 0.00 -0.29
N ILE A 165 -12.24 0.10 -1.08
CA ILE A 165 -12.47 1.22 -2.01
C ILE A 165 -13.92 1.65 -1.95
N ALA A 166 -14.18 2.95 -1.86
CA ALA A 166 -15.51 3.51 -2.09
C ALA A 166 -15.70 3.81 -3.58
N ALA A 167 -16.83 3.38 -4.15
CA ALA A 167 -17.19 3.71 -5.52
C ALA A 167 -17.45 5.20 -5.70
N VAL A 168 -17.32 5.65 -6.95
CA VAL A 168 -17.61 7.05 -7.31
C VAL A 168 -19.05 7.43 -6.95
N SER A 169 -19.25 8.69 -6.55
CA SER A 169 -20.60 9.20 -6.28
C SER A 169 -21.50 9.03 -7.50
N GLY A 170 -22.73 8.57 -7.27
CA GLY A 170 -23.68 8.27 -8.34
C GLY A 170 -23.35 7.03 -9.16
N ASP A 171 -22.43 6.15 -8.71
CA ASP A 171 -22.04 4.91 -9.40
C ASP A 171 -23.21 4.15 -10.06
N ARG A 172 -24.28 3.91 -9.29
CA ARG A 172 -25.46 3.15 -9.75
C ARG A 172 -26.36 3.90 -10.73
N GLU A 173 -26.11 5.19 -10.96
CA GLU A 173 -26.81 6.02 -11.94
C GLU A 173 -26.21 5.87 -13.34
N PHE A 174 -24.95 5.43 -13.45
CA PHE A 174 -24.32 5.19 -14.75
C PHE A 174 -24.96 3.96 -15.41
N ARG A 175 -25.40 4.14 -16.66
CA ARG A 175 -26.02 3.09 -17.48
C ARG A 175 -25.09 2.56 -18.56
N THR A 176 -23.99 3.24 -18.83
CA THR A 176 -23.03 2.91 -19.88
C THR A 176 -21.59 3.16 -19.43
N ASN A 177 -20.64 2.40 -19.98
CA ASN A 177 -19.20 2.62 -19.77
C ASN A 177 -18.79 4.06 -20.11
N SER A 178 -19.35 4.65 -21.18
CA SER A 178 -19.03 6.02 -21.58
C SER A 178 -19.41 7.06 -20.53
N GLN A 179 -20.50 6.86 -19.79
CA GLN A 179 -20.90 7.76 -18.70
C GLN A 179 -19.95 7.63 -17.51
N LEU A 180 -19.65 6.39 -17.09
CA LEU A 180 -18.72 6.11 -16.00
C LEU A 180 -17.31 6.68 -16.31
N LEU A 181 -16.76 6.36 -17.48
CA LEU A 181 -15.43 6.85 -17.89
C LEU A 181 -15.39 8.37 -18.01
N ARG A 182 -16.51 9.03 -18.37
CA ARG A 182 -16.56 10.49 -18.38
C ARG A 182 -16.47 11.05 -16.96
N GLU A 183 -17.09 10.42 -15.99
CA GLU A 183 -17.01 10.87 -14.59
C GLU A 183 -15.62 10.64 -14.00
N LEU A 184 -15.06 9.43 -14.20
CA LEU A 184 -13.71 9.11 -13.76
C LEU A 184 -12.63 10.02 -14.37
N ARG A 185 -12.81 10.49 -15.62
CA ARG A 185 -11.89 11.47 -16.23
C ARG A 185 -11.95 12.84 -15.58
N LYS A 186 -13.09 13.25 -15.01
CA LYS A 186 -13.19 14.50 -14.26
C LYS A 186 -12.54 14.38 -12.88
N ASN A 187 -12.58 13.18 -12.31
CA ASN A 187 -12.01 12.87 -11.00
C ASN A 187 -10.96 11.76 -11.09
N THR A 188 -9.81 12.08 -11.70
CA THR A 188 -8.70 11.11 -11.84
C THR A 188 -8.16 10.62 -10.51
N ARG A 189 -8.35 11.38 -9.42
CA ARG A 189 -7.92 10.99 -8.07
C ARG A 189 -8.52 9.65 -7.62
N GLN A 190 -9.73 9.32 -8.07
CA GLN A 190 -10.31 8.01 -7.77
C GLN A 190 -9.46 6.88 -8.38
N ILE A 191 -9.00 7.05 -9.62
CA ILE A 191 -8.16 6.07 -10.31
C ILE A 191 -6.79 6.02 -9.64
N GLU A 192 -6.21 7.19 -9.36
CA GLU A 192 -4.92 7.31 -8.70
C GLU A 192 -4.95 6.59 -7.34
N THR A 193 -6.02 6.75 -6.55
CA THR A 193 -6.17 6.02 -5.26
C THR A 193 -6.24 4.51 -5.48
N ILE A 194 -7.02 4.02 -6.45
CA ILE A 194 -7.10 2.58 -6.72
C ILE A 194 -5.72 2.02 -7.09
N VAL A 195 -4.95 2.73 -7.91
CA VAL A 195 -3.59 2.30 -8.27
C VAL A 195 -2.68 2.37 -7.04
N HIS A 196 -2.73 3.45 -6.28
CA HIS A 196 -1.92 3.67 -5.07
C HIS A 196 -2.05 2.51 -4.08
N GLU A 197 -3.28 2.18 -3.68
CA GLU A 197 -3.53 1.12 -2.71
C GLU A 197 -3.24 -0.28 -3.27
N ALA A 198 -3.43 -0.49 -4.57
CA ALA A 198 -3.03 -1.73 -5.23
C ALA A 198 -1.50 -1.94 -5.18
N ILE A 199 -0.71 -0.87 -5.29
CA ILE A 199 0.75 -0.95 -5.19
C ILE A 199 1.19 -1.32 -3.79
N HIS A 200 0.58 -0.77 -2.74
CA HIS A 200 0.81 -1.25 -1.38
C HIS A 200 0.49 -2.75 -1.25
N GLN A 201 -0.69 -3.17 -1.71
CA GLN A 201 -1.10 -4.58 -1.63
C GLN A 201 -0.12 -5.51 -2.36
N LEU A 202 0.28 -5.15 -3.59
CA LEU A 202 1.25 -5.91 -4.39
C LEU A 202 2.62 -5.95 -3.71
N ALA A 203 3.13 -4.82 -3.22
CA ALA A 203 4.42 -4.74 -2.56
C ALA A 203 4.51 -5.68 -1.35
N PHE A 204 3.48 -5.71 -0.51
CA PHE A 204 3.43 -6.58 0.67
C PHE A 204 3.16 -8.06 0.36
N ASN A 205 2.50 -8.38 -0.76
CA ASN A 205 2.17 -9.76 -1.12
C ASN A 205 3.17 -10.42 -2.08
N THR A 206 4.07 -9.64 -2.68
CA THR A 206 5.15 -10.14 -3.53
C THR A 206 6.52 -10.14 -2.84
N GLY A 207 6.55 -9.76 -1.55
CA GLY A 207 7.77 -9.75 -0.73
C GLY A 207 8.68 -8.55 -0.99
N LEU A 208 8.26 -7.55 -1.77
CA LEU A 208 8.99 -6.30 -1.93
C LEU A 208 9.08 -5.55 -0.60
N GLN A 209 7.99 -5.54 0.15
CA GLN A 209 7.89 -5.02 1.51
C GLN A 209 7.38 -6.09 2.47
N MET A 210 7.78 -5.99 3.74
CA MET A 210 7.40 -6.95 4.77
C MET A 210 6.41 -6.31 5.75
N ARG A 211 5.21 -6.86 5.88
CA ARG A 211 4.18 -6.33 6.80
C ARG A 211 4.69 -6.32 8.24
N TYR A 212 4.45 -5.24 8.97
CA TYR A 212 4.94 -5.01 10.34
C TYR A 212 6.47 -4.95 10.50
N ALA A 213 7.25 -4.98 9.43
CA ALA A 213 8.64 -4.59 9.47
C ALA A 213 8.77 -3.06 9.35
N ASP A 214 9.94 -2.54 9.69
CA ASP A 214 10.28 -1.14 9.45
C ASP A 214 10.33 -0.89 7.93
N ASN A 215 9.28 -0.34 7.32
CA ASN A 215 9.28 0.08 5.92
C ASN A 215 9.26 1.61 5.92
N PRO A 216 10.32 2.32 5.49
CA PRO A 216 10.35 3.77 5.53
C PRO A 216 9.18 4.35 4.71
N LEU A 217 8.37 5.22 5.31
CA LEU A 217 7.14 5.69 4.66
C LEU A 217 7.45 6.47 3.38
N TRP A 218 8.58 7.19 3.34
CA TRP A 218 8.99 7.89 2.13
C TRP A 218 9.09 6.96 0.91
N LEU A 219 9.55 5.73 1.11
CA LEU A 219 9.70 4.78 0.01
C LEU A 219 8.36 4.13 -0.32
N SER A 220 7.59 3.73 0.69
CA SER A 220 6.27 3.11 0.50
C SER A 220 5.33 4.04 -0.26
N GLU A 221 5.16 5.26 0.26
CA GLU A 221 4.31 6.28 -0.34
C GLU A 221 4.91 6.80 -1.65
N GLY A 222 6.23 7.05 -1.69
CA GLY A 222 6.90 7.53 -2.89
C GLY A 222 6.78 6.58 -4.08
N LEU A 223 6.87 5.26 -3.83
CA LEU A 223 6.66 4.24 -4.85
C LEU A 223 5.20 4.18 -5.31
N ALA A 224 4.24 4.19 -4.39
CA ALA A 224 2.82 4.22 -4.74
C ALA A 224 2.47 5.46 -5.60
N VAL A 225 2.97 6.65 -5.22
CA VAL A 225 2.78 7.89 -5.98
C VAL A 225 3.52 7.88 -7.33
N TYR A 226 4.63 7.15 -7.45
CA TYR A 226 5.30 6.94 -8.75
C TYR A 226 4.43 6.15 -9.74
N PHE A 227 3.63 5.21 -9.24
CA PHE A 227 2.75 4.38 -10.05
C PHE A 227 1.39 5.03 -10.32
N GLU A 228 0.84 5.78 -9.36
CA GLU A 228 -0.58 6.14 -9.36
C GLU A 228 -1.05 7.00 -10.54
N HIS A 229 -0.15 7.78 -11.14
CA HIS A 229 -0.53 8.87 -12.04
C HIS A 229 -1.44 8.44 -13.20
N ALA A 230 -2.69 8.88 -13.17
CA ALA A 230 -3.69 8.54 -14.16
C ALA A 230 -3.71 9.56 -15.32
N ALA A 231 -2.99 9.25 -16.39
CA ALA A 231 -2.91 10.07 -17.61
C ALA A 231 -3.46 9.39 -18.87
N GLY A 232 -4.24 8.31 -18.70
CA GLY A 232 -4.76 7.53 -19.81
C GLY A 232 -5.76 8.27 -20.69
N ARG A 233 -5.90 7.83 -21.94
CA ARG A 233 -6.84 8.36 -22.93
C ARG A 233 -7.72 7.24 -23.45
N GLY A 234 -8.93 7.58 -23.91
CA GLY A 234 -9.87 6.56 -24.39
C GLY A 234 -10.36 5.68 -23.26
N THR A 235 -10.42 4.37 -23.45
CA THR A 235 -10.99 3.41 -22.48
C THR A 235 -10.05 3.08 -21.32
N GLU A 236 -8.74 3.26 -21.49
CA GLU A 236 -7.74 3.08 -20.45
C GLU A 236 -7.41 4.43 -19.81
N LEU A 237 -7.79 4.62 -18.55
CA LEU A 237 -7.57 5.88 -17.83
C LEU A 237 -6.26 5.90 -17.02
N TRP A 238 -5.63 4.73 -16.87
CA TRP A 238 -4.27 4.53 -16.41
C TRP A 238 -3.57 3.58 -17.39
N ILE A 239 -2.28 3.79 -17.66
CA ILE A 239 -1.55 3.06 -18.70
C ILE A 239 -0.33 2.34 -18.12
N GLN A 240 0.61 3.09 -17.54
CA GLN A 240 1.90 2.59 -17.07
C GLN A 240 2.43 3.50 -15.96
N PRO A 241 3.35 3.03 -15.10
CA PRO A 241 3.96 3.83 -14.04
C PRO A 241 4.91 4.92 -14.56
N GLY A 242 5.34 5.80 -13.65
CA GLY A 242 6.38 6.80 -13.90
C GLY A 242 5.91 8.06 -14.59
N GLY A 243 4.61 8.32 -14.58
CA GLY A 243 4.03 9.61 -14.95
C GLY A 243 4.48 10.74 -14.03
N VAL A 244 4.44 11.98 -14.54
CA VAL A 244 4.80 13.16 -13.73
C VAL A 244 3.61 13.59 -12.89
N ASN A 245 3.72 13.48 -11.57
CA ASN A 245 2.63 13.86 -10.67
C ASN A 245 2.39 15.38 -10.70
N ARG A 246 1.18 15.76 -11.12
CA ARG A 246 0.78 17.17 -11.33
C ARG A 246 0.46 17.91 -10.03
N ILE A 247 0.20 17.17 -8.95
CA ILE A 247 -0.13 17.70 -7.62
C ILE A 247 1.17 18.02 -6.88
N HIS A 248 2.13 17.10 -6.88
CA HIS A 248 3.34 17.21 -6.06
C HIS A 248 4.46 18.02 -6.72
N LEU A 249 4.62 17.98 -8.04
CA LEU A 249 5.71 18.69 -8.72
C LEU A 249 5.73 20.21 -8.47
N PRO A 250 4.58 20.94 -8.49
CA PRO A 250 4.59 22.37 -8.20
C PRO A 250 5.09 22.69 -6.80
N GLY A 251 4.62 21.96 -5.77
CA GLY A 251 5.03 22.14 -4.38
C GLY A 251 6.52 21.89 -4.19
N PHE A 252 7.01 20.76 -4.71
CA PHE A 252 8.43 20.41 -4.69
C PHE A 252 9.30 21.49 -5.34
N LYS A 253 8.91 22.01 -6.51
CA LYS A 253 9.69 23.05 -7.20
C LYS A 253 9.68 24.38 -6.46
N ALA A 254 8.55 24.76 -5.87
CA ALA A 254 8.46 26.00 -5.09
C ALA A 254 9.37 25.94 -3.86
N ALA A 255 9.39 24.80 -3.16
CA ALA A 255 10.32 24.53 -2.07
C ALA A 255 11.77 24.69 -2.54
N SER A 256 12.16 23.89 -3.54
CA SER A 256 13.53 23.86 -4.06
C SER A 256 14.04 25.23 -4.55
N ALA A 257 13.18 26.04 -5.18
CA ALA A 257 13.53 27.40 -5.61
C ALA A 257 13.72 28.38 -4.44
N SER A 258 13.20 28.06 -3.25
CA SER A 258 13.24 28.91 -2.05
C SER A 258 14.41 28.58 -1.11
N GLY A 259 15.41 27.83 -1.58
CA GLY A 259 16.66 27.57 -0.85
C GLY A 259 16.86 26.14 -0.35
N GLY A 260 16.04 25.17 -0.75
CA GLY A 260 16.22 23.75 -0.42
C GLY A 260 14.92 22.96 -0.38
N LEU A 261 14.98 21.72 0.09
CA LEU A 261 13.79 20.94 0.40
C LEU A 261 13.07 21.50 1.64
N ARG A 262 11.76 21.28 1.76
CA ARG A 262 10.99 21.54 2.99
C ARG A 262 11.34 20.50 4.06
N LEU A 263 11.58 19.25 3.65
CA LEU A 263 12.10 18.19 4.50
C LEU A 263 13.47 17.77 3.95
N PRO A 264 14.58 18.21 4.56
CA PRO A 264 15.90 17.72 4.17
C PRO A 264 15.93 16.20 4.11
N LEU A 265 16.68 15.61 3.18
CA LEU A 265 16.66 14.15 2.99
C LEU A 265 17.01 13.39 4.28
N SER A 266 17.87 13.96 5.13
CA SER A 266 18.20 13.40 6.43
C SER A 266 16.97 13.24 7.33
N GLN A 267 16.03 14.18 7.33
CA GLN A 267 14.78 14.09 8.06
C GLN A 267 13.83 13.09 7.42
N LEU A 268 13.64 13.16 6.09
CA LEU A 268 12.70 12.32 5.35
C LEU A 268 13.05 10.83 5.45
N ILE A 269 14.34 10.49 5.42
CA ILE A 269 14.81 9.09 5.48
C ILE A 269 14.86 8.57 6.91
N SER A 270 15.24 9.40 7.88
CA SER A 270 15.46 8.95 9.26
C SER A 270 14.18 8.79 10.08
N SER A 271 13.09 9.46 9.70
CA SER A 271 11.88 9.54 10.51
C SER A 271 10.61 9.61 9.69
N ASP A 272 9.59 8.86 10.13
CA ASP A 272 8.26 8.86 9.52
C ASP A 272 7.34 9.95 10.11
N ALA A 273 7.85 10.79 11.04
CA ALA A 273 7.06 11.78 11.77
C ALA A 273 6.36 12.81 10.85
N ALA A 274 6.95 13.14 9.71
CA ALA A 274 6.36 14.09 8.76
C ALA A 274 5.02 13.59 8.17
N PHE A 275 4.82 12.27 8.09
CA PHE A 275 3.56 11.66 7.65
C PHE A 275 2.47 11.66 8.73
N GLN A 276 2.82 11.99 9.98
CA GLN A 276 1.88 12.11 11.09
C GLN A 276 1.54 13.58 11.41
N SER A 277 2.17 14.52 10.70
CA SER A 277 1.97 15.96 10.89
C SER A 277 1.15 16.54 9.75
N PRO A 278 -0.09 17.04 10.00
CA PRO A 278 -0.93 17.64 8.95
C PRO A 278 -0.22 18.77 8.17
N ASP A 279 0.64 19.54 8.83
CA ASP A 279 1.36 20.67 8.22
C ASP A 279 2.50 20.21 7.30
N GLN A 280 3.06 19.02 7.51
CA GLN A 280 4.18 18.48 6.73
C GLN A 280 3.77 17.39 5.73
N LEU A 281 2.56 16.85 5.86
CA LEU A 281 2.10 15.70 5.09
C LEU A 281 2.23 15.92 3.57
N ALA A 282 1.78 17.07 3.07
CA ALA A 282 1.84 17.38 1.64
C ALA A 282 3.27 17.43 1.10
N ASP A 283 4.20 17.99 1.88
CA ASP A 283 5.63 18.05 1.54
C ASP A 283 6.27 16.66 1.62
N ALA A 284 5.91 15.85 2.63
CA ALA A 284 6.37 14.48 2.78
C ALA A 284 6.03 13.63 1.56
N TYR A 285 4.77 13.67 1.11
CA TYR A 285 4.36 12.99 -0.12
C TYR A 285 5.09 13.53 -1.36
N ALA A 286 5.23 14.85 -1.48
CA ALA A 286 5.82 15.46 -2.66
C ALA A 286 7.32 15.13 -2.81
N GLU A 287 8.06 15.18 -1.71
CA GLU A 287 9.50 14.90 -1.70
C GLU A 287 9.79 13.40 -1.78
N SER A 288 8.92 12.56 -1.20
CA SER A 288 8.98 11.10 -1.34
C SER A 288 8.80 10.65 -2.78
N TRP A 289 7.77 11.18 -3.46
CA TRP A 289 7.57 10.94 -4.89
C TRP A 289 8.76 11.45 -5.71
N ALA A 290 9.25 12.65 -5.43
CA ALA A 290 10.37 13.22 -6.16
C ALA A 290 11.64 12.37 -6.01
N LEU A 291 11.92 11.87 -4.80
CA LEU A 291 13.05 11.00 -4.53
C LEU A 291 12.91 9.65 -5.24
N ALA A 292 11.74 8.99 -5.13
CA ALA A 292 11.48 7.74 -5.85
C ALA A 292 11.59 7.93 -7.37
N TYR A 293 10.98 8.98 -7.91
CA TYR A 293 11.04 9.33 -9.33
C TYR A 293 12.48 9.55 -9.80
N TYR A 294 13.27 10.34 -9.05
CA TYR A 294 14.68 10.58 -9.36
C TYR A 294 15.50 9.30 -9.35
N LEU A 295 15.39 8.48 -8.30
CA LEU A 295 16.14 7.24 -8.16
C LEU A 295 15.79 6.26 -9.29
N VAL A 296 14.51 6.02 -9.55
CA VAL A 296 14.08 5.11 -10.63
C VAL A 296 14.57 5.59 -12.01
N ARG A 297 14.58 6.90 -12.26
CA ARG A 297 14.94 7.48 -13.57
C ARG A 297 16.43 7.71 -13.78
N SER A 298 17.19 7.95 -12.71
CA SER A 298 18.59 8.41 -12.79
C SER A 298 19.58 7.41 -12.20
N ASP A 299 19.14 6.57 -11.26
CA ASP A 299 19.98 5.63 -10.54
C ASP A 299 19.17 4.38 -10.11
N ARG A 300 18.64 3.67 -11.11
CA ARG A 300 17.80 2.47 -10.88
C ARG A 300 18.53 1.42 -10.04
N LYS A 301 19.85 1.33 -10.19
CA LYS A 301 20.67 0.39 -9.41
C LYS A 301 20.68 0.75 -7.92
N ALA A 302 20.84 2.02 -7.56
CA ALA A 302 20.74 2.45 -6.17
C ALA A 302 19.34 2.18 -5.59
N PHE A 303 18.29 2.42 -6.39
CA PHE A 303 16.91 2.13 -6.01
C PHE A 303 16.70 0.64 -5.67
N ASP A 304 17.11 -0.24 -6.58
CA ASP A 304 16.97 -1.69 -6.43
C ASP A 304 17.80 -2.22 -5.27
N LYS A 305 19.03 -1.72 -5.11
CA LYS A 305 19.89 -2.07 -3.97
C LYS A 305 19.29 -1.65 -2.64
N TYR A 306 18.67 -0.47 -2.56
CA TYR A 306 18.00 -0.01 -1.35
C TYR A 306 16.79 -0.90 -1.04
N LEU A 307 15.92 -1.16 -2.03
CA LEU A 307 14.79 -2.08 -1.86
C LEU A 307 15.24 -3.47 -1.40
N SER A 308 16.26 -4.04 -2.02
CA SER A 308 16.81 -5.35 -1.64
C SER A 308 17.32 -5.38 -0.20
N ALA A 309 17.93 -4.30 0.29
CA ALA A 309 18.33 -4.19 1.70
C ALA A 309 17.10 -4.23 2.64
N LEU A 310 16.01 -3.56 2.26
CA LEU A 310 14.77 -3.52 3.04
C LEU A 310 14.02 -4.85 3.05
N GLN A 311 14.10 -5.67 2.00
CA GLN A 311 13.45 -7.00 1.96
C GLN A 311 13.89 -7.94 3.08
N ASN A 312 15.07 -7.70 3.65
CA ASN A 312 15.61 -8.50 4.74
C ASN A 312 15.18 -8.03 6.13
N ARG A 313 14.39 -6.95 6.23
CA ARG A 313 13.87 -6.44 7.50
C ARG A 313 12.84 -7.40 8.08
N LYS A 314 12.88 -7.54 9.40
CA LYS A 314 12.04 -8.46 10.13
C LYS A 314 10.85 -7.73 10.75
N PRO A 315 9.66 -8.37 10.79
CA PRO A 315 8.53 -7.80 11.50
C PRO A 315 8.82 -7.63 12.99
N LEU A 316 8.23 -6.58 13.60
CA LEU A 316 8.41 -6.21 15.01
C LEU A 316 9.83 -5.76 15.40
N GLU A 317 10.71 -5.53 14.43
CA GLU A 317 12.04 -4.96 14.63
C GLU A 317 12.06 -3.53 14.09
N ALA A 318 12.21 -2.55 14.99
CA ALA A 318 12.39 -1.15 14.63
C ALA A 318 13.85 -0.90 14.22
N VAL A 319 14.06 -0.03 13.23
CA VAL A 319 15.39 0.40 12.79
C VAL A 319 15.60 1.85 13.20
N ASP A 320 16.73 2.13 13.84
CA ASP A 320 17.03 3.49 14.30
C ASP A 320 17.38 4.42 13.13
N ALA A 321 17.26 5.73 13.37
CA ALA A 321 17.54 6.80 12.43
C ALA A 321 18.94 6.70 11.78
N THR A 322 19.98 6.40 12.58
CA THR A 322 21.36 6.33 12.09
C THR A 322 21.54 5.16 11.14
N THR A 323 20.94 4.01 11.47
CA THR A 323 20.93 2.84 10.61
C THR A 323 20.19 3.10 9.30
N ARG A 324 18.99 3.70 9.33
CA ARG A 324 18.24 4.06 8.12
C ARG A 324 19.05 4.95 7.17
N LEU A 325 19.73 5.97 7.69
CA LEU A 325 20.56 6.88 6.90
C LEU A 325 21.77 6.17 6.30
N ARG A 326 22.50 5.37 7.10
CA ARG A 326 23.65 4.60 6.63
C ARG A 326 23.28 3.59 5.55
N GLU A 327 22.15 2.92 5.67
CA GLU A 327 21.64 1.98 4.66
C GLU A 327 21.35 2.70 3.33
N PHE A 328 20.76 3.89 3.39
CA PHE A 328 20.48 4.69 2.21
C PHE A 328 21.76 5.18 1.51
N GLU A 329 22.73 5.72 2.27
CA GLU A 329 24.03 6.13 1.73
C GLU A 329 24.80 4.92 1.17
N ALA A 330 24.74 3.76 1.83
CA ALA A 330 25.35 2.53 1.33
C ALA A 330 24.71 2.05 0.02
N ALA A 331 23.39 2.20 -0.14
CA ALA A 331 22.69 1.84 -1.36
C ALA A 331 23.01 2.78 -2.53
N THR A 332 23.01 4.09 -2.27
CA THR A 332 23.26 5.14 -3.28
C THR A 332 24.74 5.38 -3.57
N GLY A 333 25.64 5.00 -2.66
CA GLY A 333 27.07 5.24 -2.79
C GLY A 333 27.47 6.71 -2.72
N ALA A 334 26.61 7.58 -2.19
CA ALA A 334 26.85 9.00 -2.05
C ALA A 334 26.27 9.51 -0.73
N SER A 335 26.77 10.65 -0.26
CA SER A 335 26.22 11.31 0.92
C SER A 335 24.81 11.87 0.64
N LEU A 336 24.03 12.05 1.70
CA LEU A 336 22.69 12.64 1.60
C LEU A 336 22.68 14.01 0.89
N ALA A 337 23.67 14.86 1.17
CA ALA A 337 23.78 16.18 0.55
C ALA A 337 24.02 16.09 -0.97
N GLU A 338 24.86 15.15 -1.42
CA GLU A 338 25.09 14.93 -2.86
C GLU A 338 23.84 14.39 -3.55
N ILE A 339 23.08 13.50 -2.89
CA ILE A 339 21.81 13.01 -3.43
C ILE A 339 20.77 14.12 -3.50
N GLU A 340 20.68 14.97 -2.48
CA GLU A 340 19.76 16.11 -2.46
C GLU A 340 20.06 17.11 -3.59
N GLU A 341 21.32 17.45 -3.81
CA GLU A 341 21.73 18.33 -4.91
C GLU A 341 21.36 17.72 -6.28
N ARG A 342 21.65 16.43 -6.48
CA ARG A 342 21.32 15.72 -7.73
C ARG A 342 19.82 15.62 -7.96
N LEU A 343 19.05 15.33 -6.90
CA LEU A 343 17.60 15.29 -6.89
C LEU A 343 17.02 16.64 -7.31
N VAL A 344 17.40 17.72 -6.64
CA VAL A 344 16.95 19.09 -6.94
C VAL A 344 17.27 19.45 -8.39
N LYS A 345 18.50 19.20 -8.83
CA LYS A 345 18.94 19.45 -10.20
C LYS A 345 18.14 18.67 -11.22
N HIS A 346 17.86 17.38 -10.97
CA HIS A 346 17.04 16.55 -11.85
C HIS A 346 15.61 17.08 -11.94
N MET A 347 14.97 17.29 -10.79
CA MET A 347 13.56 17.69 -10.70
C MET A 347 13.30 19.10 -11.23
N SER A 348 14.30 19.99 -11.21
CA SER A 348 14.22 21.31 -11.86
C SER A 348 13.93 21.23 -13.37
N ARG A 349 14.31 20.11 -14.02
CA ARG A 349 14.14 19.87 -15.46
C ARG A 349 12.87 19.11 -15.80
N VAL A 350 12.29 18.38 -14.85
CA VAL A 350 11.04 17.63 -15.04
C VAL A 350 9.90 18.60 -15.39
N ARG A 351 9.02 18.22 -16.31
CA ARG A 351 7.85 19.00 -16.74
C ARG A 351 6.66 18.06 -16.87
N VAL A 352 5.47 18.56 -16.50
CA VAL A 352 4.21 17.90 -16.87
C VAL A 352 4.11 17.99 -18.39
N ARG A 353 3.92 16.84 -19.05
CA ARG A 353 3.74 16.77 -20.51
C ARG A 353 2.31 17.06 -20.91
#